data_AF-A0AA40C5H5-F1
#
_entry.id   AF-A0AA40C5H5-F1
#
_cell.length_a   1.000
_cell.length_b   1.000
_cell.length_c   1.000
_cell.angle_alpha   90.00
_cell.angle_beta   90.00
_cell.angle_gamma   90.00
#
_symmetry.space_group_name_H-M   'P 1'
#
loop_
_entity.id
_entity.type
_entity.pdbx_description
1 polymer ?
#
loop_
_entity_poly.entity_id
_entity_poly.type
_entity_poly.pdbx_seq_one_letter_code
_entity_poly.pdbx_strand_id
1 'polypeptide(L)'
;MMSNVMSATYPDLFDAMSCYSGVAAGCLAGSPGSSPWTADPTCANGLIVKTPAEWKAVAQAMYPGYTGKYPRIMTFHGDLDNLVFPQNFQEQLKQWSAIHGVSLSQTKVNTPFPNYTYYRYGNGKNLVGYSVSNVGHFVLAEEEMDLSWFGL
;
A
#
# COMPACT_ATOMS: atom_id res chain seq x y z
N MET A 1 3.15 6.90 2.97
CA MET A 1 4.52 6.36 2.79
C MET A 1 5.03 5.66 4.05
N MET A 2 5.10 6.33 5.21
CA MET A 2 5.68 5.76 6.44
C MET A 2 4.89 4.55 6.99
N SER A 3 3.56 4.50 6.82
CA SER A 3 2.74 3.37 7.29
C SER A 3 3.24 2.02 6.74
N ASN A 4 3.58 1.94 5.46
CA ASN A 4 4.15 0.72 4.87
C ASN A 4 5.52 0.36 5.47
N VAL A 5 6.37 1.35 5.74
CA VAL A 5 7.68 1.14 6.37
C VAL A 5 7.50 0.58 7.79
N MET A 6 6.61 1.18 8.59
CA MET A 6 6.32 0.69 9.95
C MET A 6 5.76 -0.73 9.92
N SER A 7 4.86 -1.04 8.98
CA SER A 7 4.35 -2.40 8.79
C SER A 7 5.42 -3.43 8.39
N ALA A 8 6.50 -3.01 7.71
CA ALA A 8 7.58 -3.91 7.31
C ALA A 8 8.69 -4.04 8.37
N THR A 9 8.96 -2.98 9.13
CA THR A 9 10.06 -2.89 10.12
C THR A 9 9.64 -3.29 11.53
N TYR A 10 8.38 -3.01 11.91
CA TYR A 10 7.81 -3.36 13.21
C TYR A 10 6.46 -4.11 13.06
N PRO A 11 6.40 -5.18 12.26
CA PRO A 11 5.18 -5.92 11.95
C PRO A 11 4.48 -6.50 13.18
N ASP A 12 5.20 -6.76 14.26
CA ASP A 12 4.69 -7.30 15.52
C ASP A 12 3.97 -6.26 16.41
N LEU A 13 4.09 -4.97 16.10
CA LEU A 13 3.44 -3.90 16.87
C LEU A 13 2.04 -3.52 16.36
N PHE A 14 1.68 -3.93 15.14
CA PHE A 14 0.45 -3.51 14.47
C PHE A 14 -0.36 -4.71 13.99
N ASP A 15 -1.65 -4.75 14.31
CA ASP A 15 -2.59 -5.75 13.77
C ASP A 15 -3.11 -5.38 12.38
N ALA A 16 -3.21 -4.09 12.09
CA ALA A 16 -3.75 -3.56 10.84
C ALA A 16 -3.14 -2.19 10.51
N MET A 17 -3.14 -1.85 9.23
CA MET A 17 -2.69 -0.58 8.69
C MET A 17 -3.66 -0.09 7.62
N SER A 18 -3.96 1.20 7.65
CA SER A 18 -4.53 1.92 6.51
C SER A 18 -3.50 2.92 5.95
N CYS A 19 -3.45 3.04 4.62
CA CYS A 19 -2.52 3.92 3.93
C CYS A 19 -3.23 4.69 2.80
N TYR A 20 -3.04 6.00 2.76
CA TYR A 20 -3.64 6.90 1.77
C TYR A 20 -2.54 7.53 0.91
N SER A 21 -2.62 7.34 -0.41
CA SER A 21 -1.68 7.85 -1.43
C SER A 21 -0.20 7.56 -1.13
N GLY A 22 0.11 6.29 -0.87
CA GLY A 22 1.45 5.84 -0.45
C GLY A 22 2.33 5.27 -1.56
N VAL A 23 3.46 4.69 -1.13
CA VAL A 23 4.38 3.88 -1.97
C VAL A 23 4.73 2.61 -1.21
N ALA A 24 5.20 1.58 -1.92
CA ALA A 24 5.64 0.32 -1.30
C ALA A 24 6.77 0.57 -0.28
N ALA A 25 6.83 -0.24 0.78
CA ALA A 25 7.93 -0.21 1.75
C ALA A 25 9.26 -0.44 1.01
N GLY A 26 10.19 0.48 1.18
CA GLY A 26 11.52 0.42 0.54
C GLY A 26 11.56 0.97 -0.88
N CYS A 27 10.46 1.51 -1.40
CA CYS A 27 10.46 2.16 -2.70
C CYS A 27 11.41 3.38 -2.73
N LEU A 28 11.50 4.14 -1.63
CA LEU A 28 12.44 5.26 -1.49
C LEU A 28 13.83 4.83 -0.97
N ALA A 29 14.17 3.55 -0.98
CA ALA A 29 15.49 3.10 -0.51
C ALA A 29 16.62 3.73 -1.34
N GLY A 30 17.63 4.28 -0.66
CA GLY A 30 18.75 4.98 -1.30
C GLY A 30 18.46 6.44 -1.67
N SER A 31 17.22 6.91 -1.54
CA SER A 31 16.85 8.31 -1.74
C SER A 31 17.41 9.17 -0.60
N PRO A 32 17.90 10.41 -0.85
CA PRO A 32 18.46 11.30 0.17
C PRO A 32 17.43 11.83 1.18
N GLY A 33 16.16 11.50 1.00
CA GLY A 33 15.06 11.87 1.89
C GLY A 33 13.81 11.06 1.59
N SER A 34 12.81 11.17 2.47
CA SER A 34 11.55 10.43 2.37
C SER A 34 10.38 11.27 1.85
N SER A 35 10.67 12.36 1.15
CA SER A 35 9.69 13.31 0.58
C SER A 35 9.59 13.13 -0.93
N PRO A 36 8.38 13.19 -1.53
CA PRO A 36 8.22 13.13 -2.98
C PRO A 36 8.77 14.38 -3.70
N TRP A 37 9.01 15.49 -3.00
CA TRP A 37 9.40 16.77 -3.61
C TRP A 37 10.92 17.03 -3.66
N THR A 38 11.73 16.36 -2.82
CA THR A 38 13.12 16.79 -2.57
C THR A 38 14.15 15.68 -2.65
N ALA A 39 13.71 14.45 -2.86
CA ALA A 39 14.58 13.27 -2.89
C ALA A 39 14.24 12.45 -4.13
N ASP A 40 15.21 11.70 -4.66
CA ASP A 40 15.12 10.91 -5.90
C ASP A 40 13.66 10.51 -6.24
N PRO A 41 13.03 11.20 -7.22
CA PRO A 41 11.61 11.07 -7.46
C PRO A 41 11.30 9.81 -8.28
N THR A 42 12.28 8.96 -8.62
CA THR A 42 12.04 7.73 -9.41
C THR A 42 10.95 6.86 -8.78
N CYS A 43 10.94 6.72 -7.45
CA CYS A 43 9.86 6.03 -6.74
C CYS A 43 8.53 6.79 -6.85
N ALA A 44 8.48 8.07 -6.47
CA ALA A 44 7.26 8.87 -6.47
C ALA A 44 6.62 8.97 -7.87
N ASN A 45 7.44 9.03 -8.93
CA ASN A 45 7.02 9.02 -10.33
C ASN A 45 6.56 7.65 -10.83
N GLY A 46 6.56 6.62 -9.98
CA GLY A 46 6.07 5.29 -10.32
C GLY A 46 7.01 4.51 -11.25
N LEU A 47 8.29 4.87 -11.31
CA LEU A 47 9.25 4.26 -12.22
C LEU A 47 9.95 3.04 -11.62
N ILE A 48 9.82 2.81 -10.32
CA ILE A 48 10.30 1.58 -9.66
C ILE A 48 9.21 0.52 -9.75
N VAL A 49 9.28 -0.29 -10.78
CA VAL A 49 8.37 -1.43 -10.99
C VAL A 49 9.11 -2.72 -10.70
N LYS A 50 8.60 -3.51 -9.75
CA LYS A 50 9.18 -4.80 -9.40
C LYS A 50 8.15 -5.91 -9.47
N THR A 51 8.64 -7.15 -9.50
CA THR A 51 7.81 -8.33 -9.30
C THR A 51 7.35 -8.42 -7.85
N PRO A 52 6.24 -9.13 -7.56
CA PRO A 52 5.82 -9.38 -6.19
C PRO A 52 6.90 -10.05 -5.33
N ALA A 53 7.70 -10.97 -5.91
CA ALA A 53 8.78 -11.64 -5.21
C ALA A 53 9.91 -10.69 -4.80
N GLU A 54 10.31 -9.77 -5.68
CA GLU A 54 11.31 -8.75 -5.37
C GLU A 54 10.81 -7.78 -4.29
N TRP A 55 9.55 -7.34 -4.38
CA TRP A 55 8.98 -6.48 -3.34
C TRP A 55 8.87 -7.16 -1.98
N LYS A 56 8.53 -8.45 -1.97
CA LYS A 56 8.53 -9.28 -0.76
C LYS A 56 9.93 -9.35 -0.15
N ALA A 57 10.94 -9.62 -0.96
CA ALA A 57 12.33 -9.67 -0.50
C ALA A 57 12.78 -8.33 0.10
N VAL A 58 12.42 -7.20 -0.51
CA VAL A 58 12.68 -5.85 0.03
C VAL A 58 12.04 -5.69 1.41
N ALA A 59 10.75 -6.03 1.58
CA ALA A 59 10.06 -5.86 2.85
C ALA A 59 10.61 -6.79 3.95
N GLN A 60 10.92 -8.05 3.61
CA GLN A 60 11.50 -9.01 4.56
C GLN A 60 12.92 -8.62 4.98
N ALA A 61 13.70 -7.98 4.11
CA ALA A 61 15.01 -7.45 4.46
C ALA A 61 14.96 -6.29 5.47
N MET A 62 13.80 -5.67 5.68
CA MET A 62 13.62 -4.61 6.69
C MET A 62 13.56 -5.12 8.13
N TYR A 63 13.21 -6.39 8.32
CA TYR A 63 13.30 -7.06 9.62
C TYR A 63 13.81 -8.51 9.43
N PRO A 64 15.14 -8.68 9.25
CA PRO A 64 15.71 -9.98 8.94
C PRO A 64 15.42 -11.03 10.01
N GLY A 65 15.00 -12.22 9.60
CA GLY A 65 14.68 -13.33 10.49
C GLY A 65 13.27 -13.29 11.10
N TYR A 66 12.48 -12.25 10.84
CA TYR A 66 11.09 -12.19 11.29
C TYR A 66 10.24 -13.25 10.57
N THR A 67 9.65 -14.16 11.34
CA THR A 67 8.73 -15.22 10.85
C THR A 67 7.31 -15.07 11.39
N GLY A 68 7.02 -13.95 12.05
CA GLY A 68 5.70 -13.65 12.60
C GLY A 68 4.70 -13.16 11.55
N LYS A 69 3.59 -12.60 12.01
CA LYS A 69 2.53 -12.08 11.15
C LYS A 69 2.76 -10.60 10.84
N TYR A 70 2.58 -10.23 9.59
CA TYR A 70 2.48 -8.82 9.19
C TYR A 70 1.05 -8.28 9.43
N PRO A 71 0.88 -6.97 9.67
CA PRO A 71 -0.45 -6.35 9.82
C PRO A 71 -1.31 -6.58 8.59
N ARG A 72 -2.63 -6.56 8.76
CA ARG A 72 -3.58 -6.53 7.64
C ARG A 72 -3.54 -5.16 6.97
N ILE A 73 -3.56 -5.13 5.64
CA ILE A 73 -3.31 -3.92 4.86
C ILE A 73 -4.58 -3.46 4.12
N MET A 74 -4.95 -2.19 4.32
CA MET A 74 -5.94 -1.48 3.51
C MET A 74 -5.26 -0.26 2.88
N THR A 75 -5.27 -0.14 1.56
CA THR A 75 -4.57 0.98 0.89
C THR A 75 -5.46 1.69 -0.11
N PHE A 76 -5.35 3.01 -0.16
CA PHE A 76 -6.09 3.90 -1.04
C PHE A 76 -5.15 4.71 -1.92
N HIS A 77 -5.54 4.97 -3.16
CA HIS A 77 -4.77 5.84 -4.05
C HIS A 77 -5.68 6.53 -5.07
N GLY A 78 -5.42 7.80 -5.35
CA GLY A 78 -6.14 8.56 -6.37
C GLY A 78 -5.63 8.23 -7.77
N ASP A 79 -6.51 8.06 -8.75
CA ASP A 79 -6.11 7.74 -10.13
C ASP A 79 -5.52 8.93 -10.91
N LEU A 80 -5.67 10.16 -10.38
CA LEU A 80 -5.07 11.38 -10.92
C LEU A 80 -3.95 11.93 -10.03
N ASP A 81 -3.40 11.12 -9.11
CA ASP A 81 -2.29 11.52 -8.25
C ASP A 81 -1.04 11.84 -9.09
N ASN A 82 -0.64 13.11 -9.11
CA ASN A 82 0.50 13.61 -9.87
C ASN A 82 1.72 13.94 -8.99
N LEU A 83 1.65 13.63 -7.69
CA LEU A 83 2.78 13.76 -6.77
C LEU A 83 3.36 12.39 -6.40
N VAL A 84 2.48 11.41 -6.19
CA VAL A 84 2.82 10.00 -6.00
C VAL A 84 2.02 9.21 -7.02
N PHE A 85 2.63 8.90 -8.15
CA PHE A 85 1.93 8.42 -9.33
C PHE A 85 1.19 7.11 -9.08
N PRO A 86 0.03 6.86 -9.74
CA PRO A 86 -0.85 5.72 -9.45
C PRO A 86 -0.19 4.35 -9.63
N GLN A 87 0.92 4.25 -10.36
CA GLN A 87 1.71 3.01 -10.44
C GLN A 87 2.14 2.53 -9.04
N ASN A 88 2.39 3.44 -8.10
CA ASN A 88 2.77 3.12 -6.72
C ASN A 88 1.67 2.35 -5.96
N PHE A 89 0.39 2.54 -6.30
CA PHE A 89 -0.70 1.72 -5.77
C PHE A 89 -0.53 0.26 -6.17
N GLN A 90 -0.22 0.02 -7.45
CA GLN A 90 0.01 -1.33 -7.96
C GLN A 90 1.23 -1.98 -7.29
N GLU A 91 2.31 -1.22 -7.08
CA GLU A 91 3.50 -1.74 -6.41
C GLU A 91 3.25 -2.08 -4.93
N GLN A 92 2.44 -1.27 -4.21
CA GLN A 92 2.00 -1.60 -2.85
C GLN A 92 1.18 -2.90 -2.83
N LEU A 93 0.22 -3.05 -3.74
CA LEU A 93 -0.59 -4.26 -3.83
C LEU A 93 0.27 -5.49 -4.15
N LYS A 94 1.25 -5.38 -5.05
CA LYS A 94 2.22 -6.46 -5.33
C LYS A 94 3.03 -6.86 -4.10
N GLN A 95 3.53 -5.87 -3.35
CA GLN A 95 4.33 -6.13 -2.15
C GLN A 95 3.53 -6.89 -1.09
N TRP A 96 2.38 -6.34 -0.70
CA TRP A 96 1.61 -6.91 0.40
C TRP A 96 0.92 -8.21 0.01
N SER A 97 0.52 -8.37 -1.26
CA SER A 97 -0.03 -9.64 -1.73
C SER A 97 0.99 -10.77 -1.64
N ALA A 98 2.25 -10.51 -1.98
CA ALA A 98 3.33 -11.49 -1.85
C ALA A 98 3.73 -11.78 -0.39
N ILE A 99 3.71 -10.76 0.48
CA ILE A 99 3.94 -10.93 1.93
C ILE A 99 2.88 -11.84 2.52
N HIS A 100 1.60 -11.58 2.23
CA HIS A 100 0.48 -12.37 2.76
C HIS A 100 0.19 -13.67 1.99
N GLY A 101 0.85 -13.91 0.85
CA GLY A 101 0.64 -15.10 0.03
C GLY A 101 -0.77 -15.19 -0.55
N VAL A 102 -1.34 -14.05 -0.96
CA VAL A 102 -2.70 -13.94 -1.51
C VAL A 102 -2.67 -13.37 -2.92
N SER A 103 -3.65 -13.75 -3.75
CA SER A 103 -3.81 -13.23 -5.12
C SER A 103 -5.06 -12.37 -5.23
N LEU A 104 -5.10 -11.49 -6.24
CA LEU A 104 -6.31 -10.73 -6.56
C LEU A 104 -7.45 -11.69 -6.87
N SER A 105 -8.56 -11.54 -6.15
CA SER A 105 -9.73 -12.44 -6.22
C SER A 105 -10.95 -11.77 -6.83
N GLN A 106 -11.06 -10.45 -6.71
CA GLN A 106 -12.22 -9.69 -7.14
C GLN A 106 -11.84 -8.23 -7.32
N THR A 107 -12.38 -7.62 -8.38
CA THR A 107 -12.39 -6.18 -8.60
C THR A 107 -13.84 -5.73 -8.71
N LYS A 108 -14.22 -4.66 -8.00
CA LYS A 108 -15.58 -4.08 -8.05
C LYS A 108 -15.49 -2.57 -8.16
N VAL A 109 -16.18 -2.00 -9.14
CA VAL A 109 -16.34 -0.55 -9.27
C VAL A 109 -17.46 -0.05 -8.35
N ASN A 110 -17.44 1.24 -8.04
CA ASN A 110 -18.39 1.92 -7.16
C ASN A 110 -18.60 1.20 -5.82
N THR A 111 -17.52 0.77 -5.19
CA THR A 111 -17.55 -0.01 -3.93
C THR A 111 -16.48 0.49 -2.94
N PRO A 112 -16.83 0.84 -1.70
CA PRO A 112 -18.19 0.91 -1.14
C PRO A 112 -18.96 2.16 -1.59
N PHE A 113 -18.27 3.15 -2.15
CA PHE A 113 -18.83 4.43 -2.58
C PHE A 113 -18.75 4.59 -4.10
N PRO A 114 -19.54 5.51 -4.71
CA PRO A 114 -19.31 5.96 -6.07
C PRO A 114 -17.85 6.37 -6.29
N ASN A 115 -17.30 6.09 -7.47
CA ASN A 115 -15.91 6.39 -7.87
C ASN A 115 -14.82 5.55 -7.18
N TYR A 116 -15.15 4.64 -6.26
CA TYR A 116 -14.16 3.73 -5.67
C TYR A 116 -14.10 2.43 -6.45
N THR A 117 -12.92 2.04 -6.92
CA THR A 117 -12.66 0.69 -7.42
C THR A 117 -11.99 -0.14 -6.33
N TYR A 118 -12.71 -1.10 -5.81
CA TYR A 118 -12.29 -2.05 -4.79
C TYR A 118 -11.55 -3.25 -5.39
N TYR A 119 -10.38 -3.55 -4.83
CA TYR A 119 -9.55 -4.70 -5.15
C TYR A 119 -9.45 -5.62 -3.92
N ARG A 120 -10.03 -6.82 -4.01
CA ARG A 120 -9.98 -7.82 -2.95
C ARG A 120 -8.92 -8.86 -3.22
N TYR A 121 -7.96 -9.01 -2.32
CA TYR A 121 -6.99 -10.10 -2.38
C TYR A 121 -7.38 -11.25 -1.43
N GLY A 122 -7.30 -12.48 -1.91
CA GLY A 122 -7.76 -13.67 -1.18
C GLY A 122 -9.22 -13.53 -0.73
N ASN A 123 -9.47 -13.66 0.58
CA ASN A 123 -10.80 -13.44 1.17
C ASN A 123 -11.04 -12.00 1.64
N GLY A 124 -10.13 -11.07 1.37
CA GLY A 124 -10.22 -9.66 1.78
C GLY A 124 -9.85 -9.39 3.25
N LYS A 125 -9.39 -10.39 4.01
CA LYS A 125 -9.00 -10.18 5.42
C LYS A 125 -7.62 -9.56 5.57
N ASN A 126 -6.65 -9.97 4.75
CA ASN A 126 -5.26 -9.53 4.90
C ASN A 126 -4.89 -8.37 4.00
N LEU A 127 -5.54 -8.23 2.85
CA LEU A 127 -5.21 -7.19 1.89
C LEU A 127 -6.44 -6.76 1.08
N VAL A 128 -6.69 -5.45 1.10
CA VAL A 128 -7.64 -4.77 0.24
C VAL A 128 -7.02 -3.48 -0.32
N GLY A 129 -7.43 -3.11 -1.52
CA GLY A 129 -7.03 -1.86 -2.17
C GLY A 129 -8.22 -1.09 -2.71
N TYR A 130 -8.10 0.24 -2.75
CA TYR A 130 -9.08 1.15 -3.32
C TYR A 130 -8.39 2.15 -4.24
N SER A 131 -8.72 2.11 -5.53
CA SER A 131 -8.39 3.20 -6.45
C SER A 131 -9.57 4.16 -6.49
N VAL A 132 -9.34 5.46 -6.27
CA VAL A 132 -10.41 6.47 -6.21
C VAL A 132 -10.35 7.34 -7.46
N SER A 133 -11.43 7.33 -8.24
CA SER A 133 -11.48 8.03 -9.52
C SER A 133 -11.67 9.53 -9.38
N ASN A 134 -10.98 10.28 -10.23
CA ASN A 134 -10.93 11.74 -10.28
C ASN A 134 -10.32 12.38 -9.02
N VAL A 135 -9.44 11.65 -8.32
CA VAL A 135 -8.76 12.14 -7.10
C VAL A 135 -7.26 12.21 -7.33
N GLY A 136 -6.66 13.34 -6.94
CA GLY A 136 -5.22 13.60 -7.01
C GLY A 136 -4.47 13.23 -5.71
N HIS A 137 -3.38 13.96 -5.42
CA HIS A 137 -2.70 13.82 -4.13
C HIS A 137 -3.40 14.69 -3.06
N PHE A 138 -4.03 14.13 -2.02
CA PHE A 138 -4.12 12.72 -1.62
C PHE A 138 -5.59 12.30 -1.44
N VAL A 139 -5.85 10.98 -1.40
CA VAL A 139 -7.17 10.45 -1.02
C VAL A 139 -7.45 10.81 0.44
N LEU A 140 -8.56 11.50 0.71
CA LEU A 140 -8.95 11.83 2.08
C LEU A 140 -9.22 10.57 2.90
N ALA A 141 -8.94 10.64 4.21
CA ALA A 141 -9.18 9.54 5.11
C ALA A 141 -10.68 9.19 5.20
N GLU A 142 -10.99 7.90 5.16
CA GLU A 142 -12.34 7.36 5.27
C GLU A 142 -12.52 6.76 6.67
N GLU A 143 -12.92 7.60 7.64
CA GLU A 143 -12.94 7.28 9.07
C GLU A 143 -13.71 5.98 9.40
N GLU A 144 -14.93 5.82 8.88
CA GLU A 144 -15.74 4.63 9.13
C GLU A 144 -15.08 3.35 8.57
N MET A 145 -14.40 3.47 7.43
CA MET A 145 -13.67 2.34 6.86
C MET A 145 -12.44 2.02 7.71
N ASP A 146 -11.71 3.03 8.19
CA ASP A 146 -10.56 2.86 9.06
C ASP A 146 -10.95 2.17 10.37
N LEU A 147 -11.97 2.67 11.07
CA LEU A 147 -12.48 2.08 12.31
C LEU A 147 -12.90 0.62 12.11
N SER A 148 -13.71 0.35 11.08
CA SER A 148 -14.12 -1.01 10.72
C SER A 148 -12.94 -1.91 10.39
N TRP A 149 -11.95 -1.41 9.63
CA TRP A 149 -10.75 -2.16 9.30
C TRP A 149 -9.90 -2.46 10.53
N PHE A 150 -9.82 -1.54 11.49
CA PHE A 150 -9.12 -1.72 12.76
C PHE A 150 -9.90 -2.55 13.78
N GLY A 151 -11.20 -2.79 13.54
CA GLY A 151 -12.07 -3.54 14.44
C GLY A 151 -12.52 -2.73 15.65
N LEU A 152 -12.67 -1.41 15.48
CA LEU A 152 -13.10 -0.44 16.48
C LEU A 152 -14.54 0.01 16.25
#